data_AF-A0A0D6AFT9-F1
#
_entry.id   AF-A0A0D6AFT9-F1
#
_cell.length_a   1.000
_cell.length_b   1.000
_cell.length_c   1.000
_cell.angle_alpha   90.00
_cell.angle_beta   90.00
_cell.angle_gamma   90.00
#
_symmetry.space_group_name_H-M   'P 1'
#
loop_
_entity.id
_entity.type
_entity.pdbx_description
1 polymer ?
#
loop_
_entity_poly.entity_id
_entity_poly.type
_entity_poly.pdbx_seq_one_letter_code
_entity_poly.pdbx_strand_id
1 'polypeptide(L)'
;MSHILFNFSNIEKVTWIDRKDIKMIKVSSNEYCTVHLKSEEIIKVTAKEVKAVIGKERKTRSNNIEIVDNKDNTYTAKNLIKSTEYTLTPNDCFVDCTCPDYGNQWIVFEGEKALCKHGYALLNYLGFSSFEEYLEDIEEKQTQRQYQRYLEEQDYYQLINGEFDYIEHYERLDREIANYQANQGI
;
A
#
# COMPACT_ATOMS: atom_id res chain seq x y z
N MET A 1 13.87 3.70 -17.46
CA MET A 1 12.87 3.01 -16.62
C MET A 1 11.47 3.63 -16.70
N SER A 2 11.29 4.79 -17.33
CA SER A 2 10.01 5.51 -17.47
C SER A 2 9.06 5.00 -18.58
N HIS A 3 9.49 4.05 -19.42
CA HIS A 3 8.67 3.50 -20.51
C HIS A 3 7.52 2.57 -20.05
N ILE A 4 7.61 1.96 -18.86
CA ILE A 4 6.55 1.07 -18.36
C ILE A 4 5.31 1.89 -17.97
N LEU A 5 5.52 3.07 -17.34
CA LEU A 5 4.44 3.96 -16.94
C LEU A 5 3.81 4.65 -18.15
N PHE A 6 4.64 5.25 -19.02
CA PHE A 6 4.19 6.00 -20.19
C PHE A 6 4.10 5.13 -21.45
N ASN A 7 3.24 4.11 -21.40
CA ASN A 7 2.90 3.30 -22.57
C ASN A 7 1.57 3.74 -23.19
N PHE A 8 1.32 3.36 -24.45
CA PHE A 8 0.10 3.75 -25.17
C PHE A 8 -1.19 3.44 -24.41
N SER A 9 -1.33 2.25 -23.81
CA SER A 9 -2.55 1.88 -23.09
C SER A 9 -2.81 2.79 -21.89
N ASN A 10 -1.77 3.16 -21.17
CA ASN A 10 -1.90 4.06 -20.03
C ASN A 10 -2.21 5.49 -20.48
N ILE A 11 -1.60 5.95 -21.58
CA ILE A 11 -1.91 7.26 -22.16
C ILE A 11 -3.35 7.33 -22.64
N GLU A 12 -3.83 6.35 -23.40
CA GLU A 12 -5.23 6.29 -23.85
C GLU A 12 -6.22 6.44 -22.68
N LYS A 13 -5.93 5.80 -21.53
CA LYS A 13 -6.80 5.88 -20.36
C LYS A 13 -6.78 7.24 -19.66
N VAL A 14 -5.64 7.94 -19.68
CA VAL A 14 -5.50 9.26 -19.03
C VAL A 14 -6.06 10.36 -19.91
N THR A 15 -5.76 10.32 -21.21
CA THR A 15 -6.11 11.39 -22.14
C THR A 15 -7.43 11.14 -22.88
N TRP A 16 -7.96 9.91 -22.84
CA TRP A 16 -9.12 9.47 -23.63
C TRP A 16 -8.91 9.59 -25.15
N ILE A 17 -7.66 9.62 -25.58
CA ILE A 17 -7.27 9.70 -27.00
C ILE A 17 -6.95 8.30 -27.49
N ASP A 18 -7.62 7.85 -28.55
CA ASP A 18 -7.35 6.55 -29.17
C ASP A 18 -5.90 6.47 -29.66
N ARG A 19 -5.25 5.31 -29.49
CA ARG A 19 -3.88 5.05 -29.96
C ARG A 19 -3.69 5.33 -31.44
N LYS A 20 -4.74 5.19 -32.26
CA LYS A 20 -4.71 5.48 -33.69
C LYS A 20 -4.40 6.96 -33.99
N ASP A 21 -4.69 7.85 -33.05
CA ASP A 21 -4.50 9.31 -33.18
C ASP A 21 -3.17 9.77 -32.58
N ILE A 22 -2.50 8.90 -31.81
CA ILE A 22 -1.18 9.16 -31.22
C ILE A 22 -0.09 8.85 -32.26
N LYS A 23 0.73 9.86 -32.57
CA LYS A 23 1.90 9.74 -33.45
C LYS A 23 3.09 9.18 -32.69
N MET A 24 3.37 9.72 -31.50
CA MET A 24 4.41 9.21 -30.61
C MET A 24 4.24 9.69 -29.17
N ILE A 25 4.84 8.95 -28.24
CA ILE A 25 5.02 9.33 -26.84
C ILE A 25 6.50 9.60 -26.63
N LYS A 26 6.84 10.83 -26.23
CA LYS A 26 8.21 11.22 -25.87
C LYS A 26 8.29 11.35 -24.36
N VAL A 27 9.04 10.45 -23.74
CA VAL A 27 9.25 10.47 -22.30
C VAL A 27 10.35 11.48 -21.98
N SER A 28 9.99 12.55 -21.27
CA SER A 28 10.91 13.65 -20.97
C SER A 28 11.64 13.45 -19.65
N SER A 29 10.97 12.88 -18.65
CA SER A 29 11.56 12.48 -17.36
C SER A 29 10.74 11.34 -16.73
N ASN A 30 11.07 10.96 -15.50
CA ASN A 30 10.22 10.04 -14.72
C ASN A 30 8.88 10.69 -14.30
N GLU A 31 8.79 12.02 -14.33
CA GLU A 31 7.64 12.78 -13.84
C GLU A 31 6.63 13.13 -14.94
N TYR A 32 7.04 13.15 -16.21
CA TYR A 32 6.11 13.46 -17.31
C TYR A 32 6.61 12.99 -18.69
N CYS A 33 5.65 12.87 -19.61
CA CYS A 33 5.88 12.68 -21.03
C CYS A 33 5.09 13.70 -21.87
N THR A 34 5.45 13.84 -23.15
CA THR A 34 4.66 14.55 -24.15
C THR A 34 4.09 13.57 -25.17
N VAL A 35 2.80 13.69 -25.43
CA VAL A 35 2.05 12.89 -26.40
C VAL A 35 1.86 13.75 -27.63
N HIS A 36 2.49 13.37 -28.74
CA HIS A 36 2.36 14.05 -30.01
C HIS A 36 1.25 13.37 -30.80
N LEU A 37 0.24 14.13 -31.20
CA LEU A 37 -0.89 13.64 -31.98
C LEU A 37 -0.61 13.76 -33.48
N LYS A 38 -1.37 13.01 -34.28
CA LYS A 38 -1.36 13.15 -35.75
C LYS A 38 -1.92 14.50 -36.22
N SER A 39 -2.69 15.18 -35.38
CA SER A 39 -3.15 16.56 -35.59
C SER A 39 -2.05 17.62 -35.38
N GLU A 40 -0.83 17.19 -35.03
CA GLU A 40 0.30 18.04 -34.59
C GLU A 40 0.10 18.75 -33.24
N GLU A 41 -1.01 18.47 -32.54
CA GLU A 41 -1.19 18.86 -31.14
C GLU A 41 -0.23 18.08 -30.21
N ILE A 42 0.22 18.74 -29.15
CA ILE A 42 1.11 18.16 -28.15
C ILE A 42 0.47 18.28 -26.77
N ILE A 43 0.29 17.15 -26.10
CA ILE A 43 -0.30 17.08 -24.77
C ILE A 43 0.76 16.65 -23.77
N LYS A 44 0.86 17.37 -22.65
CA LYS A 44 1.71 16.99 -21.53
C LYS A 44 0.92 16.07 -20.58
N VAL A 45 1.49 14.91 -20.24
CA VAL A 45 0.90 13.96 -19.30
C VAL A 45 1.90 13.68 -18.18
N THR A 46 1.45 13.81 -16.92
CA THR A 46 2.29 13.61 -15.74
C THR A 46 2.21 12.16 -15.22
N ALA A 47 3.27 11.73 -14.53
CA ALA A 47 3.30 10.46 -13.83
C ALA A 47 2.18 10.36 -12.78
N LYS A 48 1.87 11.47 -12.10
CA LYS A 48 0.80 11.53 -11.10
C LYS A 48 -0.57 11.16 -11.69
N GLU A 49 -0.92 11.74 -12.84
CA GLU A 49 -2.18 11.43 -13.54
C GLU A 49 -2.25 9.96 -13.95
N VAL A 50 -1.17 9.44 -14.52
CA VAL A 50 -1.08 8.04 -14.94
C VAL A 50 -1.21 7.09 -13.75
N LYS A 51 -0.47 7.33 -12.67
CA LYS A 51 -0.51 6.52 -11.45
C LYS A 51 -1.92 6.50 -10.84
N ALA A 52 -2.61 7.63 -10.81
CA ALA A 52 -3.97 7.73 -10.27
C ALA A 52 -4.98 6.88 -11.07
N VAL A 53 -4.93 6.95 -12.41
CA VAL A 53 -5.82 6.16 -13.27
C VAL A 53 -5.54 4.65 -13.14
N ILE A 54 -4.27 4.26 -13.13
CA ILE A 54 -3.87 2.86 -12.93
C ILE A 54 -4.35 2.34 -11.57
N GLY A 55 -4.14 3.10 -10.49
CA GLY A 55 -4.58 2.73 -9.15
C GLY A 55 -6.09 2.50 -9.08
N LYS A 56 -6.88 3.42 -9.66
CA LYS A 56 -8.33 3.29 -9.74
C LYS A 56 -8.77 2.05 -10.53
N GLU A 57 -8.18 1.81 -11.70
CA GLU A 57 -8.50 0.64 -12.51
C GLU A 57 -8.21 -0.67 -11.77
N ARG A 58 -7.09 -0.72 -11.03
CA ARG A 58 -6.74 -1.91 -10.24
C ARG A 58 -7.69 -2.15 -9.10
N LYS A 59 -8.12 -1.11 -8.39
CA LYS A 59 -9.19 -1.20 -7.39
C LYS A 59 -10.48 -1.75 -8.01
N THR A 60 -10.87 -1.26 -9.18
CA THR A 60 -12.06 -1.81 -9.87
C THR A 60 -11.88 -3.29 -10.24
N ARG A 61 -10.67 -3.66 -10.69
CA ARG A 61 -10.35 -5.04 -11.11
C ARG A 61 -10.11 -5.99 -9.94
N SER A 62 -10.05 -5.52 -8.71
CA SER A 62 -9.89 -6.36 -7.52
C SER A 62 -11.20 -7.06 -7.12
N ASN A 63 -12.35 -6.51 -7.50
CA ASN A 63 -13.68 -7.01 -7.12
C ASN A 63 -13.98 -8.48 -7.55
N ASN A 64 -13.25 -9.01 -8.52
CA ASN A 64 -13.41 -10.39 -9.01
C ASN A 64 -12.30 -11.32 -8.51
N ILE A 65 -11.68 -10.98 -7.39
CA ILE A 65 -10.63 -11.78 -6.75
C ILE A 65 -11.16 -12.23 -5.39
N GLU A 66 -11.15 -13.54 -5.20
CA GLU A 66 -11.44 -14.16 -3.91
C GLU A 66 -10.13 -14.28 -3.13
N ILE A 67 -10.17 -13.96 -1.83
CA ILE A 67 -9.04 -14.11 -0.91
C ILE A 67 -9.31 -15.32 -0.01
N VAL A 68 -8.28 -16.16 0.16
CA VAL A 68 -8.31 -17.33 1.03
C VAL A 68 -7.14 -17.24 2.02
N ASP A 69 -7.43 -17.43 3.30
CA ASP A 69 -6.42 -17.44 4.36
C ASP A 69 -5.63 -18.75 4.38
N ASN A 70 -4.30 -18.63 4.43
CA ASN A 70 -3.41 -19.76 4.65
C ASN A 70 -2.98 -19.82 6.12
N LYS A 71 -2.55 -21.01 6.56
CA LYS A 71 -2.16 -21.25 7.97
C LYS A 71 -0.85 -20.56 8.40
N ASP A 72 -0.09 -20.05 7.44
CA ASP A 72 1.27 -19.51 7.60
C ASP A 72 1.31 -17.98 7.53
N ASN A 73 0.20 -17.31 7.83
CA ASN A 73 0.03 -15.84 7.71
C ASN A 73 0.20 -15.31 6.28
N THR A 74 0.09 -16.17 5.27
CA THR A 74 -0.03 -15.77 3.87
C THR A 74 -1.48 -15.86 3.39
N TYR A 75 -1.74 -15.30 2.21
CA TYR A 75 -3.07 -15.29 1.61
C TYR A 75 -2.98 -15.73 0.15
N THR A 76 -4.01 -16.40 -0.34
CA THR A 76 -4.12 -16.78 -1.74
C THR A 76 -5.21 -15.97 -2.43
N ALA A 77 -4.83 -15.20 -3.45
CA ALA A 77 -5.75 -14.50 -4.33
C ALA A 77 -6.13 -15.37 -5.52
N LYS A 78 -7.42 -15.74 -5.61
CA LYS A 78 -7.96 -16.57 -6.70
C LYS A 78 -8.77 -15.74 -7.67
N ASN A 79 -8.46 -15.87 -8.96
CA ASN A 79 -9.29 -15.35 -10.03
C ASN A 79 -10.07 -16.51 -10.67
N LEU A 80 -11.32 -16.69 -10.26
CA LEU A 80 -12.17 -17.82 -10.71
C LEU A 80 -12.46 -17.79 -12.22
N ILE A 81 -12.45 -16.61 -12.84
CA ILE A 81 -12.72 -16.45 -14.28
C ILE A 81 -11.54 -16.95 -15.11
N LYS A 82 -10.31 -16.68 -14.66
CA LYS A 82 -9.07 -17.01 -15.38
C LYS A 82 -8.40 -18.29 -14.89
N SER A 83 -8.92 -18.90 -13.82
CA SER A 83 -8.30 -20.04 -13.13
C SER A 83 -6.84 -19.80 -12.78
N THR A 84 -6.52 -18.59 -12.30
CA THR A 84 -5.17 -18.22 -11.85
C THR A 84 -5.18 -17.90 -10.37
N GLU A 85 -4.11 -18.25 -9.68
CA GLU A 85 -3.90 -17.94 -8.27
C GLU A 85 -2.53 -17.32 -8.04
N TYR A 86 -2.45 -16.47 -7.01
CA TYR A 86 -1.21 -15.81 -6.59
C TYR A 86 -1.16 -15.74 -5.07
N THR A 87 0.01 -15.99 -4.51
CA THR A 87 0.27 -15.80 -3.08
C THR A 87 0.56 -14.34 -2.78
N LEU A 88 0.01 -13.88 -1.66
CA LEU A 88 0.20 -12.58 -1.05
C LEU A 88 0.80 -12.74 0.35
N THR A 89 1.78 -11.91 0.66
CA THR A 89 2.43 -11.88 1.98
C THR A 89 2.39 -10.45 2.50
N PRO A 90 1.53 -10.14 3.49
CA PRO A 90 1.59 -8.85 4.16
C PRO A 90 2.90 -8.75 4.94
N ASN A 91 3.53 -7.59 4.83
CA ASN A 91 4.70 -7.21 5.61
C ASN A 91 4.40 -5.88 6.31
N ASP A 92 5.35 -5.50 7.17
CA ASP A 92 5.32 -4.29 7.98
C ASP A 92 5.21 -2.98 7.18
N CYS A 93 5.64 -2.95 5.92
CA CYS A 93 5.63 -1.71 5.12
C CYS A 93 5.00 -1.88 3.72
N PHE A 94 4.62 -3.10 3.35
CA PHE A 94 4.09 -3.40 2.02
C PHE A 94 3.36 -4.74 1.99
N VAL A 95 2.62 -4.99 0.93
CA VAL A 95 2.02 -6.29 0.63
C VAL A 95 2.76 -6.88 -0.57
N ASP A 96 3.47 -8.00 -0.38
CA ASP A 96 4.12 -8.71 -1.48
C ASP A 96 3.09 -9.55 -2.24
N CYS A 97 3.30 -9.70 -3.55
CA CYS A 97 2.44 -10.51 -4.40
C CYS A 97 3.25 -11.17 -5.51
N THR A 98 3.11 -12.49 -5.64
CA THR A 98 3.81 -13.31 -6.65
C THR A 98 3.37 -13.05 -8.11
N CYS A 99 2.43 -12.14 -8.35
CA CYS A 99 1.91 -11.87 -9.68
C CYS A 99 2.87 -10.99 -10.52
N PRO A 100 2.96 -11.18 -11.85
CA PRO A 100 3.83 -10.36 -12.70
C PRO A 100 3.53 -8.85 -12.69
N ASP A 101 2.26 -8.47 -12.51
CA ASP A 101 1.88 -7.04 -12.39
C ASP A 101 2.54 -6.40 -11.18
N TYR A 102 2.66 -7.12 -10.06
CA TYR A 102 3.31 -6.61 -8.86
C TYR A 102 4.79 -6.33 -9.10
N GLY A 103 5.54 -7.24 -9.73
CA GLY A 103 6.94 -7.00 -10.08
C GLY A 103 7.12 -5.77 -10.97
N ASN A 104 6.24 -5.56 -11.96
CA ASN A 104 6.23 -4.34 -12.76
C ASN A 104 5.94 -3.09 -11.92
N GLN A 105 5.05 -3.19 -10.93
CA GLN A 105 4.77 -2.08 -10.01
C GLN A 105 5.91 -1.77 -9.08
N TRP A 106 6.57 -2.78 -8.55
CA TRP A 106 7.75 -2.63 -7.71
C TRP A 106 8.80 -1.76 -8.41
N ILE A 107 9.06 -2.05 -9.69
CA ILE A 107 10.00 -1.29 -10.52
C ILE A 107 9.51 0.16 -10.74
N VAL A 108 8.22 0.37 -11.00
CA VAL A 108 7.64 1.69 -11.33
C VAL A 108 7.49 2.59 -10.10
N PHE A 109 7.27 2.00 -8.93
CA PHE A 109 7.04 2.71 -7.66
C PHE A 109 8.23 2.62 -6.71
N GLU A 110 9.39 2.14 -7.19
CA GLU A 110 10.64 2.03 -6.41
C GLU A 110 10.44 1.29 -5.08
N GLY A 111 9.55 0.28 -5.09
CA GLY A 111 9.26 -0.60 -3.97
C GLY A 111 8.33 -0.07 -2.88
N GLU A 112 8.29 1.24 -2.63
CA GLU A 112 7.63 1.75 -1.42
C GLU A 112 6.10 1.70 -1.45
N LYS A 113 5.48 1.74 -2.65
CA LYS A 113 4.03 1.85 -2.81
C LYS A 113 3.46 0.94 -3.90
N ALA A 114 4.15 -0.16 -4.16
CA ALA A 114 3.70 -1.12 -5.16
C ALA A 114 2.48 -1.88 -4.66
N LEU A 115 1.34 -1.69 -5.33
CA LEU A 115 0.13 -2.45 -5.04
C LEU A 115 -0.55 -2.90 -6.34
N CYS A 116 -0.66 -4.21 -6.50
CA CYS A 116 -1.38 -4.82 -7.61
C CYS A 116 -2.87 -4.98 -7.26
N LYS A 117 -3.68 -5.41 -8.23
CA LYS A 117 -5.11 -5.69 -8.00
C LYS A 117 -5.36 -6.77 -6.92
N HIS A 118 -4.45 -7.73 -6.75
CA HIS A 118 -4.58 -8.77 -5.72
C HIS A 118 -4.31 -8.19 -4.33
N GLY A 119 -3.34 -7.27 -4.22
CA GLY A 119 -3.10 -6.51 -3.01
C GLY A 119 -4.35 -5.71 -2.61
N TYR A 120 -4.99 -5.00 -3.54
CA TYR A 120 -6.26 -4.32 -3.26
C TYR A 120 -7.39 -5.26 -2.82
N ALA A 121 -7.45 -6.48 -3.36
CA ALA A 121 -8.44 -7.46 -2.92
C ALA A 121 -8.16 -7.91 -1.47
N LEU A 122 -6.88 -8.11 -1.13
CA LEU A 122 -6.48 -8.43 0.24
C LEU A 122 -6.78 -7.29 1.22
N LEU A 123 -6.50 -6.03 0.85
CA LEU A 123 -6.82 -4.89 1.70
C LEU A 123 -8.32 -4.85 2.04
N ASN A 124 -9.18 -4.99 1.03
CA ASN A 124 -10.62 -5.06 1.24
C ASN A 124 -11.02 -6.26 2.12
N TYR A 125 -10.40 -7.42 1.91
CA TYR A 125 -10.65 -8.62 2.72
C TYR A 125 -10.29 -8.39 4.20
N LEU A 126 -9.19 -7.70 4.46
CA LEU A 126 -8.71 -7.33 5.79
C LEU A 126 -9.49 -6.14 6.40
N GLY A 127 -10.44 -5.55 5.67
CA GLY A 127 -11.28 -4.45 6.16
C GLY A 127 -10.74 -3.05 5.89
N PHE A 128 -9.63 -2.90 5.16
CA PHE A 128 -9.05 -1.61 4.80
C PHE A 128 -9.63 -1.06 3.50
N SER A 129 -9.95 0.23 3.49
CA SER A 129 -10.48 0.95 2.32
C SER A 129 -9.37 1.49 1.39
N SER A 130 -8.15 1.61 1.92
CA SER A 130 -6.99 2.15 1.20
C SER A 130 -5.69 1.51 1.64
N PHE A 131 -4.64 1.72 0.85
CA PHE A 131 -3.31 1.23 1.22
C PHE A 131 -2.70 2.10 2.32
N GLU A 132 -3.02 3.39 2.30
CA GLU A 132 -2.65 4.36 3.31
C GLU A 132 -3.19 3.96 4.68
N GLU A 133 -4.48 3.62 4.78
CA GLU A 133 -5.11 3.15 6.03
C GLU A 133 -4.45 1.86 6.56
N TYR A 134 -4.09 0.93 5.66
CA TYR A 134 -3.33 -0.26 6.03
C TYR A 134 -1.96 0.09 6.63
N LEU A 135 -1.25 1.04 6.04
CA LEU A 135 0.07 1.45 6.54
C LEU A 135 -0.05 2.15 7.91
N GLU A 136 -1.07 2.98 8.10
CA GLU A 136 -1.34 3.66 9.38
C GLU A 136 -1.61 2.64 10.51
N ASP A 137 -2.45 1.62 10.26
CA ASP A 137 -2.73 0.54 11.23
C ASP A 137 -1.46 -0.25 11.61
N ILE A 138 -0.58 -0.51 10.63
CA ILE A 138 0.67 -1.21 10.89
C ILE A 138 1.64 -0.33 11.71
N GLU A 139 1.77 0.96 11.39
CA GLU A 139 2.62 1.90 12.12
C GLU A 139 2.16 2.05 13.58
N GLU A 140 0.84 2.13 13.82
CA GLU A 140 0.27 2.16 15.17
C GLU A 140 0.63 0.89 15.95
N LYS A 141 0.41 -0.29 15.35
CA LYS A 141 0.75 -1.58 15.98
C LYS A 141 2.23 -1.71 16.29
N GLN A 142 3.11 -1.22 15.41
CA GLN A 142 4.54 -1.21 15.65
C GLN A 142 4.91 -0.30 16.82
N THR A 143 4.33 0.90 16.86
CA THR A 143 4.55 1.86 17.94
C THR A 143 4.10 1.29 19.29
N GLN A 144 2.92 0.67 19.34
CA GLN A 144 2.41 -0.01 20.54
C GLN A 144 3.34 -1.15 20.99
N ARG A 145 3.83 -1.99 20.06
CA ARG A 145 4.79 -3.06 20.40
C ARG A 145 6.10 -2.52 20.94
N GLN A 146 6.61 -1.42 20.38
CA GLN A 146 7.84 -0.78 20.87
C GLN A 146 7.64 -0.19 22.27
N TYR A 147 6.50 0.45 22.52
CA TYR A 147 6.15 0.98 23.82
C TYR A 147 5.97 -0.12 24.87
N GLN A 148 5.28 -1.21 24.53
CA GLN A 148 5.13 -2.38 25.40
C GLN A 148 6.50 -2.97 25.79
N ARG A 149 7.42 -3.11 24.82
CA ARG A 149 8.80 -3.58 25.10
C ARG A 149 9.54 -2.64 26.04
N TYR A 150 9.36 -1.33 25.89
CA TYR A 150 9.96 -0.33 26.78
C TYR A 150 9.45 -0.46 28.22
N LEU A 151 8.13 -0.67 28.41
CA LEU A 151 7.56 -0.89 29.75
C LEU A 151 8.10 -2.16 30.40
N GLU A 152 8.14 -3.27 29.64
CA GLU A 152 8.70 -4.54 30.13
C GLU A 152 10.19 -4.42 30.53
N GLU A 153 10.97 -3.63 29.78
CA GLU A 153 12.35 -3.31 30.15
C GLU A 153 12.43 -2.47 31.43
N GLN A 154 11.56 -1.45 31.61
CA GLN A 154 11.53 -0.65 32.83
C GLN A 154 11.15 -1.47 34.07
N ASP A 155 10.10 -2.30 33.97
CA ASP A 155 9.66 -3.19 35.04
C ASP A 155 10.78 -4.16 35.43
N TYR A 156 11.52 -4.70 34.46
CA TYR A 156 12.68 -5.56 34.70
C TYR A 156 13.78 -4.84 35.51
N TYR A 157 14.10 -3.58 35.17
CA TYR A 157 15.08 -2.80 35.93
C TYR A 157 14.60 -2.38 37.32
N GLN A 158 13.29 -2.22 37.53
CA GLN A 158 12.71 -1.89 38.83
C GLN A 158 12.63 -3.12 39.75
N LEU A 159 12.34 -4.30 39.20
CA LEU A 159 12.40 -5.59 39.91
C LEU A 159 13.81 -5.93 40.44
N ILE A 160 14.85 -5.60 39.68
CA ILE A 160 16.25 -5.84 40.10
C ILE A 160 16.70 -4.88 41.22
N ASN A 161 16.11 -3.68 41.29
CA ASN A 161 16.53 -2.62 42.21
C ASN A 161 15.71 -2.54 43.53
N GLY A 162 14.76 -3.46 43.74
CA GLY A 162 14.32 -3.83 45.10
C GLY A 162 13.21 -3.01 45.78
N GLU A 163 12.53 -2.09 45.10
CA GLU A 163 11.32 -1.43 45.62
C GLU A 163 10.30 -1.28 44.49
N PHE A 164 9.29 -2.16 44.43
CA PHE A 164 8.18 -2.00 43.48
C PHE A 164 6.85 -2.34 44.13
N ASP A 165 6.05 -1.31 44.41
CA ASP A 165 4.65 -1.48 44.76
C ASP A 165 3.82 -1.52 43.46
N TYR A 166 3.52 -2.74 43.04
CA TYR A 166 2.86 -3.06 41.77
C TYR A 166 1.51 -2.32 41.57
N ILE A 167 0.82 -1.97 42.66
CA ILE A 167 -0.52 -1.36 42.59
C ILE A 167 -0.40 0.10 42.15
N GLU A 168 0.53 0.86 42.72
CA GLU A 168 0.70 2.28 42.42
C GLU A 168 1.21 2.50 40.98
N HIS A 169 1.98 1.54 40.47
CA HIS A 169 2.49 1.58 39.10
C HIS A 169 1.39 1.39 38.05
N TYR A 170 0.55 0.37 38.18
CA TYR A 170 -0.54 0.13 37.23
C TYR A 170 -1.59 1.26 37.26
N GLU A 171 -1.92 1.81 38.43
CA GLU A 171 -2.81 2.97 38.51
C GLU A 171 -2.21 4.23 37.85
N ARG A 172 -0.87 4.38 37.84
CA ARG A 172 -0.22 5.47 37.12
C ARG A 172 -0.25 5.26 35.62
N LEU A 173 0.02 4.04 35.15
CA LEU A 173 -0.05 3.66 33.75
C LEU A 173 -1.44 3.86 33.16
N ASP A 174 -2.50 3.42 33.86
CA ASP A 174 -3.88 3.61 33.41
C ASP A 174 -4.24 5.09 33.25
N ARG A 175 -3.73 5.96 34.13
CA ARG A 175 -3.92 7.42 34.04
C ARG A 175 -3.14 8.04 32.88
N GLU A 176 -1.92 7.58 32.62
CA GLU A 176 -1.08 8.08 31.53
C GLU A 176 -1.64 7.66 30.16
N ILE A 177 -2.14 6.42 30.03
CA ILE A 177 -2.82 5.93 28.84
C ILE A 177 -4.11 6.72 28.58
N ALA A 178 -4.93 6.95 29.60
CA ALA A 178 -6.16 7.74 29.48
C ALA A 178 -5.88 9.20 29.06
N ASN A 179 -4.83 9.83 29.60
CA ASN A 179 -4.44 11.18 29.24
C ASN A 179 -3.86 11.27 27.82
N TYR A 180 -3.14 10.25 27.38
CA TYR A 180 -2.64 10.19 26.01
C TYR A 180 -3.79 10.07 25.00
N GLN A 181 -4.77 9.23 25.28
CA GLN A 181 -6.00 9.08 24.48
C GLN A 181 -6.80 10.39 24.43
N ALA A 182 -6.94 11.09 25.57
CA ALA A 182 -7.66 12.36 25.64
C ALA A 182 -6.96 13.51 24.87
N ASN A 183 -5.63 13.51 24.78
CA ASN A 183 -4.86 14.54 24.07
C ASN A 183 -4.70 14.29 22.57
N GLN A 184 -4.97 13.06 22.10
CA GLN A 184 -4.97 12.69 20.68
C GLN A 184 -6.31 13.01 19.98
N GLY A 185 -7.34 13.43 20.72
CA GLY A 185 -8.60 13.91 20.14
C GLY A 185 -9.38 12.85 19.37
N ILE A 186 -9.51 11.64 19.93
CA ILE A 186 -10.56 10.67 19.56
C ILE A 186 -11.79 10.93 20.43
#